data_AF-R6ZM76-F1
#
_entry.id   AF-R6ZM76-F1
#
_cell.length_a   1.000
_cell.length_b   1.000
_cell.length_c   1.000
_cell.angle_alpha   90.00
_cell.angle_beta   90.00
_cell.angle_gamma   90.00
#
_symmetry.space_group_name_H-M   'P 1'
#
loop_
_entity.id
_entity.type
_entity.pdbx_description
1 polymer ?
#
loop_
_entity_poly.entity_id
_entity_poly.type
_entity_poly.pdbx_seq_one_letter_code
_entity_poly.pdbx_strand_id
1 'polypeptide(L)'
;MKKLIYTCLLAITALPAASQSLFEKYERFLTEPRTYTCFRTTEALNIDGKLDESSWLKAVPTEPFVDISGEGFPTPKYETTAKMLWDDDYLYIGAVLEEDNIKAKLTQRDTIIYYDNDFEVFIDPDNNGQGYFEFETNARGVLFDLILDKPYRTGGSFLIPWDCKDIKLAIHHEGTLNNPTDKDKYWSVEMAIPHQAITWNFENPLKAGNIWRINFSRVQWLKEKGPEENWVWTPTGKVDMHMPDRWGYLYLADSPVGSRIRVDWAPTCPSSIYKLMWAMFYAQLDAYAQNHSYQQSIDQFAITDKEREGLPTGTQIDLEASPNLYRISVTDPNTQTRYLLNNEGRFWSEKISQ
;
A
#
# COMPACT_ATOMS: atom_id res chain seq x y z
N MET A 1 0.31 -4.98 77.85
CA MET A 1 0.79 -5.63 76.62
C MET A 1 0.94 -4.56 75.54
N LYS A 2 2.17 -4.12 75.25
CA LYS A 2 2.45 -3.16 74.16
C LYS A 2 2.62 -3.94 72.86
N LYS A 3 1.76 -3.72 71.86
CA LYS A 3 1.96 -4.26 70.50
C LYS A 3 2.81 -3.26 69.71
N LEU A 4 4.07 -3.63 69.44
CA LEU A 4 4.87 -3.06 68.36
C LEU A 4 4.29 -3.58 67.04
N ILE A 5 3.89 -2.68 66.14
CA ILE A 5 3.63 -3.02 64.75
C ILE A 5 4.79 -2.44 63.95
N TYR A 6 5.59 -3.32 63.37
CA TYR A 6 6.67 -2.99 62.44
C TYR A 6 6.06 -2.56 61.10
N THR A 7 6.29 -1.32 60.70
CA THR A 7 5.99 -0.86 59.34
C THR A 7 7.08 -1.38 58.41
N CYS A 8 6.78 -2.42 57.61
CA CYS A 8 7.63 -2.82 56.50
C CYS A 8 7.54 -1.75 55.40
N LEU A 9 8.62 -1.00 55.18
CA LEU A 9 8.79 -0.24 53.94
C LEU A 9 9.04 -1.23 52.79
N LEU A 10 8.05 -1.41 51.92
CA LEU A 10 8.29 -1.97 50.59
C LEU A 10 9.03 -0.91 49.76
N ALA A 11 10.33 -1.11 49.55
CA ALA A 11 11.08 -0.39 48.56
C ALA A 11 10.62 -0.87 47.17
N ILE A 12 9.75 -0.11 46.51
CA ILE A 12 9.45 -0.30 45.09
C ILE A 12 10.68 0.19 44.33
N THR A 13 11.57 -0.72 43.95
CA THR A 13 12.60 -0.43 42.95
C THR A 13 11.92 -0.34 41.61
N ALA A 14 11.64 0.89 41.15
CA ALA A 14 11.25 1.14 39.77
C ALA A 14 12.44 0.73 38.88
N LEU A 15 12.37 -0.47 38.30
CA LEU A 15 13.23 -0.81 37.18
C LEU A 15 12.93 0.20 36.08
N PRO A 16 13.95 0.82 35.44
CA PRO A 16 13.71 1.66 34.28
C PRO A 16 12.97 0.79 33.25
N ALA A 17 11.75 1.21 32.88
CA ALA A 17 11.07 0.62 31.75
C ALA A 17 12.03 0.76 30.56
N ALA A 18 12.55 -0.36 30.06
CA ALA A 18 13.30 -0.33 28.82
C ALA A 18 12.38 0.31 27.78
N SER A 19 12.83 1.40 27.16
CA SER A 19 12.08 2.02 26.07
C SER A 19 11.83 0.95 25.03
N GLN A 20 10.56 0.67 24.73
CA GLN A 20 10.20 -0.25 23.66
C GLN A 20 10.80 0.27 22.35
N SER A 21 11.39 -0.62 21.55
CA SER A 21 11.95 -0.22 20.26
C SER A 21 10.85 0.31 19.34
N LEU A 22 11.18 1.26 18.47
CA LEU A 22 10.22 1.77 17.49
C LEU A 22 9.77 0.66 16.54
N PHE A 23 10.68 -0.25 16.20
CA PHE A 23 10.37 -1.40 15.35
C PHE A 23 9.33 -2.33 15.95
N GLU A 24 9.38 -2.60 17.25
CA GLU A 24 8.35 -3.41 17.94
C GLU A 24 7.05 -2.62 18.10
N LYS A 25 7.15 -1.33 18.46
CA LYS A 25 5.96 -0.48 18.68
C LYS A 25 5.12 -0.36 17.41
N TYR A 26 5.76 -0.28 16.25
CA TYR A 26 5.10 -0.07 14.95
C TYR A 26 5.22 -1.27 14.01
N GLU A 27 5.48 -2.47 14.52
CA GLU A 27 5.79 -3.67 13.72
C GLU A 27 4.80 -3.91 12.57
N ARG A 28 3.49 -3.69 12.82
CA ARG A 28 2.41 -3.88 11.85
C ARG A 28 2.45 -2.88 10.70
N PHE A 29 2.97 -1.68 10.94
CA PHE A 29 3.16 -0.64 9.93
C PHE A 29 4.55 -0.67 9.29
N LEU A 30 5.35 -1.71 9.57
CA LEU A 30 6.75 -1.81 9.16
C LEU A 30 7.08 -3.16 8.50
N THR A 31 6.06 -3.91 8.07
CA THR A 31 6.24 -5.08 7.19
C THR A 31 6.82 -4.64 5.83
N GLU A 32 7.56 -5.54 5.17
CA GLU A 32 8.09 -5.27 3.84
C GLU A 32 6.94 -5.30 2.82
N PRO A 33 6.74 -4.25 2.01
CA PRO A 33 5.72 -4.28 0.99
C PRO A 33 6.02 -5.31 -0.10
N ARG A 34 4.97 -5.93 -0.65
CA ARG A 34 5.12 -6.91 -1.73
C ARG A 34 5.67 -6.26 -3.01
N THR A 35 6.23 -7.06 -3.89
CA THR A 35 6.84 -6.59 -5.13
C THR A 35 6.26 -7.36 -6.32
N TYR A 36 6.11 -6.69 -7.46
CA TYR A 36 5.64 -7.32 -8.69
C TYR A 36 6.45 -6.83 -9.89
N THR A 37 6.89 -7.76 -10.74
CA THR A 37 7.56 -7.44 -12.00
C THR A 37 6.52 -7.46 -13.12
N CYS A 38 6.16 -6.27 -13.60
CA CYS A 38 5.19 -6.08 -14.68
C CYS A 38 5.89 -6.23 -16.02
N PHE A 39 5.59 -7.28 -16.76
CA PHE A 39 6.17 -7.53 -18.07
C PHE A 39 5.33 -6.94 -19.20
N ARG A 40 5.96 -6.72 -20.35
CA ARG A 40 5.24 -6.23 -21.53
C ARG A 40 4.32 -7.30 -22.11
N THR A 41 3.11 -6.93 -22.52
CA THR A 41 2.27 -7.84 -23.30
C THR A 41 2.90 -8.15 -24.67
N THR A 42 2.69 -9.37 -25.18
CA THR A 42 3.15 -9.79 -26.52
C THR A 42 2.08 -9.67 -27.60
N GLU A 43 0.87 -9.27 -27.23
CA GLU A 43 -0.28 -9.15 -28.11
C GLU A 43 -1.23 -8.04 -27.63
N ALA A 44 -2.11 -7.57 -28.51
CA ALA A 44 -3.18 -6.67 -28.11
C ALA A 44 -4.20 -7.45 -27.26
N LEU A 45 -4.54 -6.92 -26.09
CA LEU A 45 -5.51 -7.53 -25.19
C LEU A 45 -6.93 -7.10 -25.55
N ASN A 46 -7.86 -8.05 -25.57
CA ASN A 46 -9.27 -7.79 -25.78
C ASN A 46 -9.95 -7.70 -24.42
N ILE A 47 -10.18 -6.47 -23.95
CA ILE A 47 -10.73 -6.21 -22.62
C ILE A 47 -12.19 -6.66 -22.54
N ASP A 48 -12.42 -7.93 -22.21
CA ASP A 48 -13.72 -8.59 -22.13
C ASP A 48 -13.97 -9.30 -20.78
N GLY A 49 -12.99 -9.25 -19.88
CA GLY A 49 -13.07 -9.78 -18.52
C GLY A 49 -12.53 -11.21 -18.42
N LYS A 50 -12.28 -11.91 -19.54
CA LYS A 50 -11.77 -13.27 -19.56
C LYS A 50 -10.27 -13.23 -19.74
N LEU A 51 -9.53 -13.44 -18.66
CA LEU A 51 -8.06 -13.39 -18.63
C LEU A 51 -7.42 -14.61 -19.33
N ASP A 52 -7.79 -14.87 -20.59
CA ASP A 52 -7.49 -16.10 -21.32
C ASP A 52 -6.53 -15.92 -22.51
N GLU A 53 -6.14 -14.68 -22.83
CA GLU A 53 -5.08 -14.40 -23.80
C GLU A 53 -3.72 -14.96 -23.37
N SER A 54 -2.85 -15.22 -24.35
CA SER A 54 -1.54 -15.82 -24.12
C SER A 54 -0.70 -15.01 -23.14
N SER A 55 -0.75 -13.68 -23.23
CA SER A 55 -0.08 -12.78 -22.29
C SER A 55 -0.60 -12.95 -20.85
N TRP A 56 -1.93 -13.01 -20.64
CA TRP A 56 -2.51 -13.23 -19.31
C TRP A 56 -2.20 -14.61 -18.74
N LEU A 57 -2.22 -15.65 -19.58
CA LEU A 57 -1.87 -17.00 -19.18
C LEU A 57 -0.41 -17.13 -18.75
N LYS A 58 0.49 -16.29 -19.28
CA LYS A 58 1.91 -16.24 -18.91
C LYS A 58 2.21 -15.31 -17.74
N ALA A 59 1.36 -14.31 -17.48
CA ALA A 59 1.53 -13.39 -16.37
C ALA A 59 1.42 -14.14 -15.04
N VAL A 60 2.42 -13.96 -14.17
CA VAL A 60 2.45 -14.58 -12.84
C VAL A 60 1.42 -13.88 -11.96
N PRO A 61 0.52 -14.59 -11.27
CA PRO A 61 -0.39 -13.95 -10.32
C PRO A 61 0.39 -13.40 -9.12
N THR A 62 -0.14 -12.36 -8.50
CA THR A 62 0.26 -11.96 -7.15
C THR A 62 0.06 -13.12 -6.18
N GLU A 63 0.71 -13.06 -5.02
CA GLU A 63 0.27 -13.88 -3.89
C GLU A 63 -1.18 -13.54 -3.52
N PRO A 64 -1.93 -14.49 -2.93
CA PRO A 64 -3.29 -14.25 -2.46
C PRO A 64 -3.40 -13.04 -1.53
N PHE A 65 -4.54 -12.37 -1.61
CA PHE A 65 -4.85 -11.25 -0.74
C PHE A 65 -4.97 -11.74 0.71
N VAL A 66 -4.68 -10.84 1.65
CA VAL A 66 -4.71 -11.07 3.10
C VAL A 66 -5.53 -9.98 3.77
N ASP A 67 -5.89 -10.15 5.03
CA ASP A 67 -6.50 -9.06 5.80
C ASP A 67 -5.59 -7.81 5.77
N ILE A 68 -6.18 -6.63 5.54
CA ILE A 68 -5.50 -5.33 5.50
C ILE A 68 -4.65 -5.06 6.75
N SER A 69 -5.06 -5.62 7.88
CA SER A 69 -4.39 -5.55 9.17
C SER A 69 -3.10 -6.37 9.25
N GLY A 70 -2.90 -7.32 8.33
CA GLY A 70 -1.72 -8.18 8.23
C GLY A 70 -1.77 -9.45 9.09
N GLU A 71 -0.59 -9.95 9.46
CA GLU A 71 -0.42 -11.17 10.24
C GLU A 71 -1.16 -11.11 11.59
N GLY A 72 -1.70 -12.24 12.04
CA GLY A 72 -2.50 -12.34 13.27
C GLY A 72 -3.99 -12.07 13.10
N PHE A 73 -4.42 -11.67 11.89
CA PHE A 73 -5.83 -11.48 11.53
C PHE A 73 -6.36 -12.66 10.69
N PRO A 74 -7.70 -12.84 10.60
CA PRO A 74 -8.28 -13.96 9.88
C PRO A 74 -7.84 -14.04 8.42
N THR A 75 -7.55 -15.26 7.94
CA THR A 75 -7.34 -15.49 6.52
C THR A 75 -8.65 -15.25 5.75
N PRO A 76 -8.61 -14.54 4.61
CA PRO A 76 -9.76 -14.36 3.73
C PRO A 76 -10.49 -15.67 3.43
N LYS A 77 -11.83 -15.63 3.45
CA LYS A 77 -12.66 -16.81 3.15
C LYS A 77 -12.53 -17.24 1.69
N TYR A 78 -12.41 -16.26 0.80
CA TYR A 78 -12.34 -16.48 -0.63
C TYR A 78 -11.01 -15.96 -1.16
N GLU A 79 -10.38 -16.73 -2.05
CA GLU A 79 -9.13 -16.31 -2.63
C GLU A 79 -9.33 -15.13 -3.57
N THR A 80 -8.35 -14.23 -3.61
CA THR A 80 -8.28 -13.16 -4.59
C THR A 80 -6.83 -12.97 -4.99
N THR A 81 -6.58 -12.92 -6.30
CA THR A 81 -5.27 -12.67 -6.89
C THR A 81 -5.39 -11.69 -8.04
N ALA A 82 -4.31 -10.96 -8.31
CA ALA A 82 -4.21 -10.05 -9.45
C ALA A 82 -3.04 -10.41 -10.34
N LYS A 83 -3.04 -9.91 -11.57
CA LYS A 83 -1.97 -9.97 -12.56
C LYS A 83 -1.82 -8.59 -13.17
N MET A 84 -0.60 -8.22 -13.51
CA MET A 84 -0.33 -6.95 -14.17
C MET A 84 0.52 -7.16 -15.41
N LEU A 85 0.19 -6.42 -16.46
CA LEU A 85 0.93 -6.31 -17.71
C LEU A 85 1.00 -4.84 -18.11
N TRP A 86 1.89 -4.49 -19.04
CA TRP A 86 1.91 -3.13 -19.57
C TRP A 86 2.34 -3.09 -21.04
N ASP A 87 2.06 -1.98 -21.71
CA ASP A 87 2.68 -1.60 -22.98
C ASP A 87 2.88 -0.08 -23.03
N ASP A 88 3.09 0.49 -24.22
CA ASP A 88 3.35 1.93 -24.36
C ASP A 88 2.11 2.80 -24.08
N ASP A 89 0.91 2.20 -24.11
CA ASP A 89 -0.37 2.90 -24.03
C ASP A 89 -1.08 2.65 -22.70
N TYR A 90 -0.99 1.45 -22.12
CA TYR A 90 -1.78 1.02 -20.97
C TYR A 90 -0.98 0.28 -19.90
N LEU A 91 -1.36 0.52 -18.65
CA LEU A 91 -1.20 -0.45 -17.57
C LEU A 91 -2.44 -1.36 -17.56
N TYR A 92 -2.21 -2.67 -17.62
CA TYR A 92 -3.26 -3.68 -17.58
C TYR A 92 -3.32 -4.36 -16.22
N ILE A 93 -4.53 -4.53 -15.70
CA ILE A 93 -4.78 -5.21 -14.44
C ILE A 93 -5.85 -6.27 -14.66
N GLY A 94 -5.54 -7.50 -14.31
CA GLY A 94 -6.48 -8.62 -14.33
C GLY A 94 -6.61 -9.21 -12.94
N ALA A 95 -7.81 -9.31 -12.38
CA ALA A 95 -8.04 -9.90 -11.07
C ALA A 95 -9.03 -11.06 -11.14
N VAL A 96 -8.82 -12.08 -10.32
CA VAL A 96 -9.75 -13.21 -10.14
C VAL A 96 -10.16 -13.23 -8.68
N LEU A 97 -11.47 -13.11 -8.43
CA LEU A 97 -12.06 -13.06 -7.11
C LEU A 97 -12.99 -14.25 -6.94
N GLU A 98 -12.59 -15.24 -6.15
CA GLU A 98 -13.50 -16.33 -5.78
C GLU A 98 -14.71 -15.75 -5.04
N GLU A 99 -15.91 -16.19 -5.40
CA GLU A 99 -17.14 -15.75 -4.76
C GLU A 99 -18.23 -16.79 -5.02
N ASP A 100 -18.85 -17.25 -3.93
CA ASP A 100 -19.92 -18.23 -3.98
C ASP A 100 -21.28 -17.57 -4.31
N ASN A 101 -21.38 -16.25 -4.19
CA ASN A 101 -22.59 -15.47 -4.47
C ASN A 101 -22.25 -14.05 -4.93
N ILE A 102 -22.19 -13.86 -6.25
CA ILE A 102 -21.78 -12.62 -6.90
C ILE A 102 -22.92 -11.60 -6.81
N LYS A 103 -22.66 -10.46 -6.17
CA LYS A 103 -23.62 -9.39 -5.92
C LYS A 103 -23.11 -8.05 -6.39
N ALA A 104 -23.89 -7.41 -7.26
CA ALA A 104 -23.71 -6.02 -7.63
C ALA A 104 -25.04 -5.36 -8.00
N LYS A 105 -25.55 -4.49 -7.12
CA LYS A 105 -26.82 -3.77 -7.29
C LYS A 105 -26.63 -2.33 -7.76
N LEU A 106 -25.48 -1.73 -7.47
CA LEU A 106 -25.14 -0.38 -7.91
C LEU A 106 -24.95 -0.40 -9.42
N THR A 107 -25.40 0.67 -10.09
CA THR A 107 -25.44 0.79 -11.56
C THR A 107 -24.96 2.14 -12.07
N GLN A 108 -24.79 3.12 -11.20
CA GLN A 108 -24.40 4.47 -11.57
C GLN A 108 -22.90 4.64 -11.35
N ARG A 109 -22.21 5.16 -12.36
CA ARG A 109 -20.81 5.59 -12.25
C ARG A 109 -20.67 6.57 -11.08
N ASP A 110 -19.54 6.51 -10.40
CA ASP A 110 -19.16 7.40 -9.30
C ASP A 110 -20.11 7.38 -8.09
N THR A 111 -20.81 6.25 -7.89
CA THR A 111 -21.42 5.94 -6.59
C THR A 111 -20.43 5.17 -5.75
N ILE A 112 -20.44 5.42 -4.44
CA ILE A 112 -19.67 4.67 -3.44
C ILE A 112 -19.94 3.15 -3.59
N ILE A 113 -18.95 2.38 -4.09
CA ILE A 113 -19.15 1.03 -4.64
C ILE A 113 -19.10 -0.07 -3.58
N TYR A 114 -18.34 0.15 -2.50
CA TYR A 114 -17.99 -0.86 -1.48
C TYR A 114 -19.17 -1.60 -0.81
N TYR A 115 -20.42 -1.19 -1.02
CA TYR A 115 -21.62 -1.92 -0.56
C TYR A 115 -21.96 -3.18 -1.40
N ASP A 116 -21.35 -3.33 -2.58
CA ASP A 116 -21.44 -4.51 -3.44
C ASP A 116 -20.21 -5.43 -3.26
N ASN A 117 -20.12 -6.52 -4.03
CA ASN A 117 -18.80 -7.14 -4.24
C ASN A 117 -17.96 -6.18 -5.05
N ASP A 118 -16.83 -5.75 -4.48
CA ASP A 118 -16.05 -4.64 -4.96
C ASP A 118 -14.55 -4.98 -5.03
N PHE A 119 -13.88 -4.41 -6.03
CA PHE A 119 -12.45 -4.54 -6.28
C PHE A 119 -11.86 -3.16 -6.56
N GLU A 120 -10.79 -2.84 -5.84
CA GLU A 120 -10.17 -1.53 -5.83
C GLU A 120 -8.72 -1.62 -6.28
N VAL A 121 -8.26 -0.61 -7.01
CA VAL A 121 -6.89 -0.43 -7.50
C VAL A 121 -6.38 0.93 -7.04
N PHE A 122 -5.20 0.94 -6.43
CA PHE A 122 -4.55 2.15 -5.93
C PHE A 122 -3.18 2.33 -6.60
N ILE A 123 -2.89 3.50 -7.16
CA ILE A 123 -1.66 3.75 -7.93
C ILE A 123 -1.02 5.08 -7.51
N ASP A 124 0.23 5.04 -7.07
CA ASP A 124 1.11 6.20 -6.93
C ASP A 124 2.27 6.05 -7.95
N PRO A 125 2.19 6.74 -9.11
CA PRO A 125 3.19 6.63 -10.17
C PRO A 125 4.55 7.18 -9.76
N ASP A 126 4.63 8.25 -8.97
CA ASP A 126 5.92 8.88 -8.61
C ASP A 126 6.59 8.22 -7.40
N ASN A 127 5.94 7.24 -6.75
CA ASN A 127 6.49 6.51 -5.61
C ASN A 127 6.97 7.45 -4.50
N ASN A 128 6.22 8.54 -4.28
CA ASN A 128 6.56 9.58 -3.30
C ASN A 128 5.53 9.68 -2.16
N GLY A 129 4.45 8.89 -2.23
CA GLY A 129 3.38 8.82 -1.25
C GLY A 129 2.36 9.96 -1.34
N GLN A 130 2.34 10.71 -2.44
CA GLN A 130 1.45 11.87 -2.69
C GLN A 130 0.82 11.74 -4.08
N GLY A 131 -0.29 12.45 -4.31
CA GLY A 131 -0.92 12.56 -5.64
C GLY A 131 -1.20 11.21 -6.28
N TYR A 132 -2.12 10.43 -5.72
CA TYR A 132 -2.37 9.06 -6.16
C TYR A 132 -3.80 8.85 -6.64
N PHE A 133 -3.98 7.77 -7.39
CA PHE A 133 -5.23 7.41 -8.03
C PHE A 133 -5.87 6.22 -7.33
N GLU A 134 -7.20 6.20 -7.36
CA GLU A 134 -8.01 5.09 -6.91
C GLU A 134 -9.07 4.79 -7.98
N PHE A 135 -9.27 3.50 -8.21
CA PHE A 135 -10.28 2.96 -9.11
C PHE A 135 -11.01 1.84 -8.39
N GLU A 136 -12.32 1.93 -8.24
CA GLU A 136 -13.17 0.88 -7.69
C GLU A 136 -14.07 0.33 -8.79
N THR A 137 -14.40 -0.97 -8.71
CA THR A 137 -15.44 -1.55 -9.52
C THR A 137 -16.18 -2.68 -8.83
N ASN A 138 -17.50 -2.67 -8.96
CA ASN A 138 -18.28 -3.82 -8.54
C ASN A 138 -18.27 -4.94 -9.57
N ALA A 139 -18.77 -6.10 -9.16
CA ALA A 139 -18.98 -7.24 -10.06
C ALA A 139 -19.97 -6.97 -11.22
N ARG A 140 -20.52 -5.76 -11.42
CA ARG A 140 -21.27 -5.39 -12.63
C ARG A 140 -20.42 -4.62 -13.65
N GLY A 141 -19.27 -4.09 -13.24
CA GLY A 141 -18.44 -3.22 -14.07
C GLY A 141 -18.83 -1.74 -13.97
N VAL A 142 -19.50 -1.34 -12.89
CA VAL A 142 -19.63 0.09 -12.55
C VAL A 142 -18.26 0.55 -12.09
N LEU A 143 -17.76 1.64 -12.65
CA LEU A 143 -16.48 2.23 -12.29
C LEU A 143 -16.71 3.47 -11.42
N PHE A 144 -15.90 3.60 -10.38
CA PHE A 144 -15.72 4.83 -9.61
C PHE A 144 -14.22 5.13 -9.61
N ASP A 145 -13.84 6.33 -10.00
CA ASP A 145 -12.44 6.74 -10.01
C ASP A 145 -12.25 8.12 -9.39
N LEU A 146 -11.10 8.31 -8.76
CA LEU A 146 -10.77 9.55 -8.08
C LEU A 146 -9.26 9.75 -7.94
N ILE A 147 -8.89 10.99 -7.63
CA ILE A 147 -7.53 11.38 -7.25
C ILE A 147 -7.53 11.80 -5.78
N LEU A 148 -6.47 11.44 -5.07
CA LEU A 148 -6.15 11.99 -3.76
C LEU A 148 -4.85 12.79 -3.86
N ASP A 149 -4.86 14.01 -3.32
CA ASP A 149 -3.68 14.88 -3.33
C ASP A 149 -2.59 14.37 -2.38
N LYS A 150 -2.98 13.78 -1.24
CA LYS A 150 -2.12 13.12 -0.25
C LYS A 150 -2.93 12.24 0.71
N PRO A 151 -2.28 11.47 1.60
CA PRO A 151 -2.98 10.62 2.57
C PRO A 151 -3.86 11.40 3.56
N TYR A 152 -5.00 10.81 3.97
CA TYR A 152 -5.91 11.40 4.96
C TYR A 152 -5.23 11.68 6.30
N ARG A 153 -4.32 10.80 6.74
CA ARG A 153 -3.53 10.97 7.97
C ARG A 153 -2.69 12.25 8.01
N THR A 154 -2.52 12.90 6.86
CA THR A 154 -1.77 14.15 6.65
C THR A 154 -2.63 15.26 6.05
N GLY A 155 -3.96 15.13 6.19
CA GLY A 155 -4.93 16.15 5.82
C GLY A 155 -5.26 16.21 4.33
N GLY A 156 -5.04 15.13 3.59
CA GLY A 156 -5.45 15.05 2.18
C GLY A 156 -6.96 14.93 1.99
N SER A 157 -7.38 15.10 0.75
CA SER A 157 -8.77 14.98 0.33
C SER A 157 -8.87 14.33 -1.04
N PHE A 158 -10.04 13.82 -1.37
CA PHE A 158 -10.31 13.16 -2.63
C PHE A 158 -11.06 14.07 -3.61
N LEU A 159 -10.85 13.83 -4.91
CA LEU A 159 -11.45 14.56 -6.02
C LEU A 159 -12.18 13.59 -6.95
N ILE A 160 -13.48 13.42 -6.73
CA ILE A 160 -14.40 12.64 -7.59
C ILE A 160 -14.63 13.26 -8.97
N PRO A 161 -14.62 14.60 -9.18
CA PRO A 161 -14.91 15.15 -10.52
C PRO A 161 -13.88 14.79 -11.62
N TRP A 162 -12.79 14.11 -11.27
CA TRP A 162 -11.84 13.60 -12.24
C TRP A 162 -12.30 12.23 -12.74
N ASP A 163 -12.43 12.09 -14.06
CA ASP A 163 -12.66 10.81 -14.72
C ASP A 163 -11.39 10.33 -15.42
N CYS A 164 -11.08 9.03 -15.33
CA CYS A 164 -10.01 8.44 -16.11
C CYS A 164 -10.44 8.27 -17.57
N LYS A 165 -10.09 9.26 -18.39
CA LYS A 165 -10.43 9.27 -19.81
C LYS A 165 -9.85 8.06 -20.54
N ASP A 166 -10.67 7.40 -21.36
CA ASP A 166 -10.33 6.27 -22.24
C ASP A 166 -9.95 4.95 -21.52
N ILE A 167 -10.24 4.85 -20.21
CA ILE A 167 -10.17 3.59 -19.47
C ILE A 167 -11.10 2.54 -20.07
N LYS A 168 -10.61 1.30 -20.15
CA LYS A 168 -11.41 0.13 -20.52
C LYS A 168 -11.55 -0.76 -19.29
N LEU A 169 -12.76 -1.26 -19.07
CA LEU A 169 -13.11 -2.14 -17.97
C LEU A 169 -14.10 -3.18 -18.49
N ALA A 170 -13.84 -4.45 -18.18
CA ALA A 170 -14.77 -5.52 -18.41
C ALA A 170 -14.78 -6.49 -17.22
N ILE A 171 -15.96 -7.09 -16.99
CA ILE A 171 -16.18 -8.07 -15.94
C ILE A 171 -16.68 -9.37 -16.58
N HIS A 172 -16.11 -10.49 -16.15
CA HIS A 172 -16.63 -11.83 -16.47
C HIS A 172 -17.13 -12.54 -15.21
N HIS A 173 -18.14 -13.38 -15.37
CA HIS A 173 -18.74 -14.18 -14.30
C HIS A 173 -18.68 -15.66 -14.65
N GLU A 174 -18.12 -16.47 -13.75
CA GLU A 174 -18.39 -17.90 -13.69
C GLU A 174 -19.45 -18.15 -12.61
N GLY A 175 -20.68 -17.72 -12.93
CA GLY A 175 -21.81 -17.69 -12.01
C GLY A 175 -22.98 -16.87 -12.56
N THR A 176 -23.95 -16.58 -11.71
CA THR A 176 -25.12 -15.77 -12.03
C THR A 176 -25.21 -14.54 -11.13
N LEU A 177 -24.93 -13.36 -11.71
CA LEU A 177 -25.00 -12.09 -10.98
C LEU A 177 -26.35 -11.88 -10.28
N ASN A 178 -26.30 -11.58 -8.98
CA ASN A 178 -27.44 -11.32 -8.10
C ASN A 178 -28.42 -12.49 -7.94
N ASN A 179 -27.98 -13.74 -8.11
CA ASN A 179 -28.80 -14.91 -7.82
C ASN A 179 -28.35 -15.58 -6.50
N PRO A 180 -29.11 -15.45 -5.40
CA PRO A 180 -28.73 -16.09 -4.14
C PRO A 180 -29.12 -17.58 -4.06
N THR A 181 -29.72 -18.14 -5.12
CA THR A 181 -30.27 -19.50 -5.10
C THR A 181 -29.35 -20.54 -5.72
N ASP A 182 -28.37 -20.13 -6.51
CA ASP A 182 -27.28 -20.95 -7.01
C ASP A 182 -25.99 -20.68 -6.23
N LYS A 183 -24.91 -21.30 -6.71
CA LYS A 183 -23.58 -21.17 -6.16
C LYS A 183 -22.64 -20.82 -7.30
N ASP A 184 -22.04 -19.65 -7.20
CA ASP A 184 -21.06 -19.13 -8.15
C ASP A 184 -19.67 -19.68 -7.86
N LYS A 185 -18.70 -19.37 -8.74
CA LYS A 185 -17.30 -19.76 -8.56
C LYS A 185 -16.40 -18.55 -8.37
N TYR A 186 -16.43 -17.65 -9.35
CA TYR A 186 -15.62 -16.44 -9.33
C TYR A 186 -16.19 -15.39 -10.27
N TRP A 187 -15.73 -14.17 -10.10
CA TRP A 187 -15.78 -13.13 -11.10
C TRP A 187 -14.38 -12.59 -11.36
N SER A 188 -14.15 -12.06 -12.55
CA SER A 188 -12.87 -11.48 -12.93
C SER A 188 -13.03 -10.06 -13.42
N VAL A 189 -12.04 -9.25 -13.09
CA VAL A 189 -11.89 -7.86 -13.50
C VAL A 189 -10.79 -7.81 -14.55
N GLU A 190 -11.02 -7.09 -15.63
CA GLU A 190 -9.98 -6.74 -16.59
C GLU A 190 -10.04 -5.24 -16.89
N MET A 191 -8.96 -4.53 -16.56
CA MET A 191 -8.80 -3.09 -16.76
C MET A 191 -7.62 -2.81 -17.69
N ALA A 192 -7.80 -1.85 -18.59
CA ALA A 192 -6.71 -1.19 -19.31
C ALA A 192 -6.75 0.31 -18.95
N ILE A 193 -5.79 0.73 -18.11
CA ILE A 193 -5.67 2.09 -17.59
C ILE A 193 -4.71 2.86 -18.50
N PRO A 194 -5.17 3.91 -19.22
CA PRO A 194 -4.33 4.66 -20.14
C PRO A 194 -3.21 5.37 -19.39
N HIS A 195 -1.98 5.13 -19.83
CA HIS A 195 -0.78 5.72 -19.24
C HIS A 195 -0.92 7.24 -19.08
N GLN A 196 -1.35 7.93 -20.15
CA GLN A 196 -1.45 9.40 -20.14
C GLN A 196 -2.47 9.94 -19.11
N ALA A 197 -3.49 9.17 -18.76
CA ALA A 197 -4.50 9.59 -17.79
C ALA A 197 -3.95 9.62 -16.35
N ILE A 198 -2.92 8.82 -16.07
CA ILE A 198 -2.34 8.67 -14.73
C ILE A 198 -0.90 9.17 -14.61
N THR A 199 -0.32 9.80 -15.65
CA THR A 199 1.07 10.32 -15.59
C THR A 199 1.25 11.76 -16.06
N TRP A 200 0.19 12.46 -16.45
CA TRP A 200 0.25 13.79 -17.07
C TRP A 200 1.00 14.87 -16.26
N ASN A 201 1.10 14.73 -14.94
CA ASN A 201 1.81 15.64 -14.04
C ASN A 201 2.97 14.97 -13.27
N PHE A 202 3.36 13.77 -13.66
CA PHE A 202 4.33 12.95 -12.93
C PHE A 202 5.64 12.88 -13.71
N GLU A 203 6.76 12.84 -12.99
CA GLU A 203 8.09 12.71 -13.61
C GLU A 203 8.47 11.23 -13.84
N ASN A 204 7.61 10.29 -13.44
CA ASN A 204 7.80 8.84 -13.52
C ASN A 204 6.76 8.13 -14.42
N PRO A 205 6.84 8.27 -15.76
CA PRO A 205 5.85 7.70 -16.68
C PRO A 205 5.84 6.16 -16.71
N LEU A 206 4.88 5.57 -17.42
CA LEU A 206 4.82 4.13 -17.68
C LEU A 206 5.91 3.76 -18.70
N LYS A 207 7.11 3.51 -18.18
CA LYS A 207 8.32 3.27 -18.97
C LYS A 207 9.17 2.20 -18.30
N ALA A 208 9.84 1.39 -19.12
CA ALA A 208 10.72 0.34 -18.64
C ALA A 208 11.79 0.89 -17.68
N GLY A 209 12.00 0.18 -16.56
CA GLY A 209 12.92 0.54 -15.50
C GLY A 209 12.29 1.40 -14.39
N ASN A 210 11.12 2.00 -14.63
CA ASN A 210 10.43 2.77 -13.61
C ASN A 210 9.76 1.87 -12.57
N ILE A 211 9.66 2.39 -11.35
CA ILE A 211 9.03 1.74 -10.21
C ILE A 211 7.85 2.60 -9.78
N TRP A 212 6.67 2.00 -9.73
CA TRP A 212 5.46 2.62 -9.19
C TRP A 212 5.09 1.98 -7.86
N ARG A 213 4.18 2.63 -7.14
CA ARG A 213 3.49 2.05 -5.99
C ARG A 213 2.10 1.62 -6.42
N ILE A 214 1.73 0.38 -6.12
CA ILE A 214 0.42 -0.15 -6.44
C ILE A 214 -0.08 -1.06 -5.33
N ASN A 215 -1.38 -1.04 -5.07
CA ASN A 215 -1.99 -2.06 -4.24
C ASN A 215 -3.45 -2.27 -4.67
N PHE A 216 -4.04 -3.31 -4.13
CA PHE A 216 -5.39 -3.76 -4.46
C PHE A 216 -6.16 -4.02 -3.19
N SER A 217 -7.47 -3.78 -3.22
CA SER A 217 -8.39 -4.17 -2.16
C SER A 217 -9.56 -4.94 -2.75
N ARG A 218 -10.10 -5.86 -1.96
CA ARG A 218 -11.43 -6.41 -2.11
C ARG A 218 -12.19 -6.04 -0.85
N VAL A 219 -13.26 -5.26 -1.01
CA VAL A 219 -14.22 -5.08 0.07
C VAL A 219 -15.23 -6.23 0.02
N GLN A 220 -15.40 -6.90 1.16
CA GLN A 220 -16.27 -8.05 1.28
C GLN A 220 -17.21 -7.93 2.48
N TRP A 221 -18.48 -8.26 2.24
CA TRP A 221 -19.50 -8.39 3.29
C TRP A 221 -19.91 -9.86 3.43
N LEU A 222 -19.33 -10.56 4.41
CA LEU A 222 -19.64 -11.98 4.63
C LEU A 222 -21.05 -12.22 5.18
N LYS A 223 -21.65 -11.20 5.81
CA LYS A 223 -23.00 -11.22 6.38
C LYS A 223 -23.68 -9.87 6.18
N GLU A 224 -24.98 -9.88 5.95
CA GLU A 224 -25.77 -8.64 5.94
C GLU A 224 -25.63 -7.95 7.31
N LYS A 225 -25.23 -6.67 7.32
CA LYS A 225 -24.94 -5.88 8.54
C LYS A 225 -23.78 -6.45 9.39
N GLY A 226 -22.94 -7.31 8.82
CA GLY A 226 -21.67 -7.71 9.42
C GLY A 226 -20.63 -6.59 9.35
N PRO A 227 -19.41 -6.83 9.87
CA PRO A 227 -18.30 -5.93 9.59
C PRO A 227 -17.94 -5.98 8.11
N GLU A 228 -17.42 -4.86 7.62
CA GLU A 228 -16.70 -4.78 6.36
C GLU A 228 -15.37 -5.52 6.49
N GLU A 229 -15.09 -6.41 5.56
CA GLU A 229 -13.81 -7.11 5.46
C GLU A 229 -13.01 -6.46 4.33
N ASN A 230 -11.75 -6.11 4.60
CA ASN A 230 -10.85 -5.51 3.63
C ASN A 230 -9.69 -6.47 3.38
N TRP A 231 -9.67 -7.10 2.20
CA TRP A 231 -8.62 -8.04 1.82
C TRP A 231 -7.75 -7.41 0.75
N VAL A 232 -6.45 -7.35 0.97
CA VAL A 232 -5.52 -6.57 0.14
C VAL A 232 -4.33 -7.41 -0.31
N TRP A 233 -3.70 -6.99 -1.40
CA TRP A 233 -2.47 -7.65 -1.83
C TRP A 233 -1.33 -7.40 -0.83
N THR A 234 -1.00 -6.15 -0.52
CA THR A 234 -0.06 -5.84 0.57
C THR A 234 -0.76 -5.22 1.77
N PRO A 235 -0.61 -5.78 2.99
CA PRO A 235 -1.27 -5.27 4.18
C PRO A 235 -0.69 -3.92 4.61
N THR A 236 -1.56 -2.99 5.00
CA THR A 236 -1.14 -1.66 5.49
C THR A 236 -0.87 -1.66 7.00
N GLY A 237 -1.42 -2.64 7.73
CA GLY A 237 -1.24 -2.82 9.17
C GLY A 237 -2.37 -2.24 10.02
N LYS A 238 -3.33 -1.53 9.40
CA LYS A 238 -4.63 -1.16 10.00
C LYS A 238 -5.69 -1.10 8.88
N VAL A 239 -6.96 -1.03 9.23
CA VAL A 239 -8.05 -0.81 8.26
C VAL A 239 -8.01 0.62 7.71
N ASP A 240 -7.09 0.86 6.78
CA ASP A 240 -6.86 2.12 6.05
C ASP A 240 -6.01 1.81 4.82
N MET A 241 -6.64 1.89 3.66
CA MET A 241 -6.01 1.58 2.40
C MET A 241 -5.21 2.78 1.85
N HIS A 242 -5.47 3.99 2.34
CA HIS A 242 -4.81 5.24 1.92
C HIS A 242 -3.48 5.48 2.64
N MET A 243 -2.66 4.43 2.68
CA MET A 243 -1.30 4.42 3.22
C MET A 243 -0.31 4.03 2.11
N PRO A 244 -0.01 4.92 1.14
CA PRO A 244 0.80 4.58 -0.04
C PRO A 244 2.24 4.15 0.28
N ASP A 245 2.75 4.51 1.45
CA ASP A 245 4.02 4.02 1.99
C ASP A 245 4.02 2.52 2.34
N ARG A 246 2.85 1.90 2.35
CA ARG A 246 2.63 0.47 2.62
C ARG A 246 2.26 -0.34 1.38
N TRP A 247 1.95 0.33 0.25
CA TRP A 247 1.59 -0.30 -1.02
C TRP A 247 2.73 -1.12 -1.64
N GLY A 248 2.42 -1.98 -2.59
CA GLY A 248 3.41 -2.82 -3.24
C GLY A 248 4.27 -2.00 -4.19
N TYR A 249 5.43 -2.53 -4.55
CA TYR A 249 6.25 -1.96 -5.62
C TYR A 249 5.95 -2.67 -6.95
N LEU A 250 5.68 -1.90 -8.00
CA LEU A 250 5.49 -2.38 -9.37
C LEU A 250 6.69 -1.95 -10.22
N TYR A 251 7.51 -2.90 -10.65
CA TYR A 251 8.62 -2.63 -11.57
C TYR A 251 8.20 -2.91 -13.01
N LEU A 252 8.39 -1.92 -13.89
CA LEU A 252 8.06 -2.04 -15.30
C LEU A 252 9.24 -2.66 -16.05
N ALA A 253 9.15 -3.95 -16.36
CA ALA A 253 10.19 -4.66 -17.10
C ALA A 253 10.05 -4.44 -18.61
N ASP A 254 11.16 -4.20 -19.30
CA ASP A 254 11.20 -4.06 -20.77
C ASP A 254 10.92 -5.39 -21.51
N SER A 255 11.18 -6.51 -20.83
CA SER A 255 11.04 -7.83 -21.42
C SER A 255 9.57 -8.22 -21.62
N PRO A 256 9.25 -8.99 -22.67
CA PRO A 256 7.92 -9.54 -22.85
C PRO A 256 7.57 -10.56 -21.76
N VAL A 257 6.28 -10.69 -21.48
CA VAL A 257 5.74 -11.68 -20.55
C VAL A 257 6.07 -13.11 -21.00
N GLY A 258 6.39 -13.98 -20.05
CA GLY A 258 6.86 -15.34 -20.31
C GLY A 258 8.33 -15.44 -20.73
N SER A 259 9.07 -14.32 -20.72
CA SER A 259 10.53 -14.36 -20.85
C SER A 259 11.15 -15.14 -19.69
N ARG A 260 12.22 -15.90 -19.99
CA ARG A 260 13.01 -16.62 -18.97
C ARG A 260 14.13 -15.76 -18.38
N ILE A 261 14.04 -14.45 -18.59
CA ILE A 261 15.04 -13.49 -18.14
C ILE A 261 14.76 -13.21 -16.66
N ARG A 262 15.78 -13.40 -15.82
CA ARG A 262 15.73 -12.94 -14.44
C ARG A 262 15.83 -11.42 -14.45
N VAL A 263 14.79 -10.75 -13.96
CA VAL A 263 14.77 -9.31 -13.77
C VAL A 263 15.10 -9.05 -12.31
N ASP A 264 16.33 -8.62 -12.05
CA ASP A 264 16.78 -8.25 -10.71
C ASP A 264 16.57 -6.76 -10.51
N TRP A 265 15.72 -6.41 -9.55
CA TRP A 265 15.48 -5.04 -9.13
C TRP A 265 15.16 -5.02 -7.63
N ALA A 266 15.34 -3.85 -7.02
CA ALA A 266 14.95 -3.59 -5.64
C ALA A 266 14.58 -2.10 -5.51
N PRO A 267 13.76 -1.74 -4.50
CA PRO A 267 13.60 -0.34 -4.12
C PRO A 267 14.97 0.32 -3.91
N THR A 268 15.08 1.59 -4.31
CA THR A 268 16.37 2.32 -4.27
C THR A 268 16.83 2.63 -2.86
N CYS A 269 15.90 2.78 -1.91
CA CYS A 269 16.20 2.98 -0.50
C CYS A 269 16.48 1.62 0.18
N PRO A 270 17.58 1.46 0.93
CA PRO A 270 17.79 0.29 1.79
C PRO A 270 16.61 0.08 2.74
N SER A 271 16.12 -1.15 2.83
CA SER A 271 14.93 -1.48 3.63
C SER A 271 15.07 -1.09 5.11
N SER A 272 16.28 -1.16 5.67
CA SER A 272 16.56 -0.72 7.04
C SER A 272 16.41 0.79 7.25
N ILE A 273 16.86 1.61 6.28
CA ILE A 273 16.67 3.06 6.30
C ILE A 273 15.19 3.39 6.13
N TYR A 274 14.53 2.79 5.14
CA TYR A 274 13.09 2.99 4.90
C TYR A 274 12.28 2.64 6.16
N LYS A 275 12.54 1.48 6.76
CA LYS A 275 11.87 1.03 7.98
C LYS A 275 12.08 1.99 9.16
N LEU A 276 13.31 2.48 9.38
CA LEU A 276 13.59 3.46 10.42
C LEU A 276 12.83 4.77 10.20
N MET A 277 12.88 5.32 8.99
CA MET A 277 12.23 6.59 8.68
C MET A 277 10.72 6.52 8.88
N TRP A 278 10.08 5.44 8.44
CA TRP A 278 8.64 5.26 8.66
C TRP A 278 8.30 4.99 10.13
N ALA A 279 9.14 4.26 10.88
CA ALA A 279 8.95 4.10 12.32
C ALA A 279 8.98 5.45 13.05
N MET A 280 9.91 6.34 12.67
CA MET A 280 9.99 7.70 13.17
C MET A 280 8.77 8.54 12.72
N PHE A 281 8.30 8.40 11.48
CA PHE A 281 7.09 9.08 11.01
C PHE A 281 5.86 8.71 11.83
N TYR A 282 5.66 7.42 12.11
CA TYR A 282 4.56 6.96 12.97
C TYR A 282 4.70 7.48 14.41
N ALA A 283 5.92 7.55 14.94
CA ALA A 283 6.19 8.19 16.23
C ALA A 283 5.86 9.67 16.26
N GLN A 284 6.05 10.39 15.16
CA GLN A 284 5.64 11.79 15.03
C GLN A 284 4.11 11.94 15.00
N LEU A 285 3.40 11.05 14.30
CA LEU A 285 1.92 11.06 14.31
C LEU A 285 1.37 10.84 15.72
N ASP A 286 1.90 9.86 16.46
CA ASP A 286 1.52 9.61 17.85
C ASP A 286 1.82 10.80 18.75
N ALA A 287 3.01 11.39 18.62
CA ALA A 287 3.43 12.53 19.43
C ALA A 287 2.51 13.74 19.21
N TYR A 288 2.15 14.03 17.96
CA TYR A 288 1.26 15.13 17.63
C TYR A 288 -0.18 14.87 18.08
N ALA A 289 -0.67 13.63 17.94
CA ALA A 289 -1.99 13.25 18.44
C ALA A 289 -2.13 13.41 19.96
N GLN A 290 -1.05 13.13 20.71
CA GLN A 290 -1.04 13.21 22.18
C GLN A 290 -0.77 14.61 22.71
N ASN A 291 0.16 15.33 22.08
CA ASN A 291 0.73 16.57 22.64
C ASN A 291 0.41 17.82 21.81
N HIS A 292 -0.22 17.67 20.65
CA HIS A 292 -0.38 18.73 19.64
C HIS A 292 0.96 19.40 19.27
N SER A 293 2.05 18.62 19.33
CA SER A 293 3.40 19.04 18.95
C SER A 293 4.19 17.82 18.51
N TYR A 294 4.98 17.97 17.45
CA TYR A 294 5.99 17.00 17.05
C TYR A 294 7.17 16.95 18.02
N GLN A 295 7.86 15.81 18.02
CA GLN A 295 9.19 15.67 18.61
C GLN A 295 10.18 16.56 17.86
N GLN A 296 11.06 17.23 18.59
CA GLN A 296 11.98 18.27 18.10
C GLN A 296 13.45 17.86 18.18
N SER A 297 13.79 16.72 18.79
CA SER A 297 15.14 16.17 18.77
C SER A 297 15.15 14.66 18.54
N ILE A 298 16.25 14.16 17.96
CA ILE A 298 16.45 12.72 17.71
C ILE A 298 16.42 11.89 19.01
N ASP A 299 16.90 12.44 20.12
CA ASP A 299 16.92 11.74 21.41
C ASP A 299 15.52 11.35 21.90
N GLN A 300 14.48 12.10 21.51
CA GLN A 300 13.09 11.81 21.90
C GLN A 300 12.54 10.54 21.24
N PHE A 301 13.12 10.09 20.13
CA PHE A 301 12.75 8.85 19.47
C PHE A 301 13.27 7.60 20.19
N ALA A 302 14.24 7.78 21.11
CA ALA A 302 14.86 6.69 21.86
C ALA A 302 15.36 5.53 20.97
N ILE A 303 15.97 5.86 19.82
CA ILE A 303 16.50 4.90 18.83
C ILE A 303 17.48 3.94 19.50
N THR A 304 17.17 2.65 19.50
CA THR A 304 17.94 1.61 20.19
C THR A 304 18.92 0.92 19.24
N ASP A 305 19.70 -0.03 19.77
CA ASP A 305 20.59 -0.86 18.97
C ASP A 305 19.83 -1.68 17.91
N LYS A 306 18.55 -2.05 18.17
CA LYS A 306 17.72 -2.77 17.19
C LYS A 306 17.48 -1.98 15.91
N GLU A 307 17.25 -0.67 16.04
CA GLU A 307 17.11 0.22 14.89
C GLU A 307 18.46 0.44 14.17
N ARG A 308 19.57 0.44 14.91
CA ARG A 308 20.91 0.75 14.38
C ARG A 308 21.59 -0.43 13.70
N GLU A 309 21.35 -1.66 14.17
CA GLU A 309 22.04 -2.88 13.70
C GLU A 309 21.88 -3.12 12.18
N GLY A 310 20.72 -2.77 11.61
CA GLY A 310 20.45 -2.94 10.18
C GLY A 310 20.95 -1.80 9.28
N LEU A 311 21.42 -0.68 9.84
CA LEU A 311 21.79 0.50 9.05
C LEU A 311 23.19 0.36 8.45
N PRO A 312 23.44 0.93 7.26
CA PRO A 312 24.79 1.04 6.72
C PRO A 312 25.75 1.70 7.72
N THR A 313 26.98 1.22 7.79
CA THR A 313 27.99 1.78 8.71
C THR A 313 28.21 3.28 8.44
N GLY A 314 28.18 4.09 9.51
CA GLY A 314 28.34 5.54 9.41
C GLY A 314 27.07 6.31 9.03
N THR A 315 25.91 5.63 8.98
CA THR A 315 24.61 6.28 8.74
C THR A 315 24.39 7.44 9.71
N GLN A 316 24.00 8.60 9.17
CA GLN A 316 23.62 9.78 9.94
C GLN A 316 22.11 9.92 9.95
N ILE A 317 21.53 10.17 11.13
CA ILE A 317 20.09 10.33 11.33
C ILE A 317 19.88 11.74 11.88
N ASP A 318 19.15 12.56 11.14
CA ASP A 318 18.90 13.96 11.46
C ASP A 318 17.41 14.27 11.47
N LEU A 319 17.06 15.31 12.23
CA LEU A 319 15.71 15.84 12.33
C LEU A 319 15.75 17.37 12.32
N GLU A 320 15.07 17.96 11.36
CA GLU A 320 14.72 19.38 11.39
C GLU A 320 13.25 19.48 11.79
N ALA A 321 12.95 20.07 12.94
CA ALA A 321 11.59 20.07 13.47
C ALA A 321 11.23 21.34 14.25
N SER A 322 9.93 21.64 14.23
CA SER A 322 9.21 22.62 15.04
C SER A 322 7.98 21.91 15.64
N PRO A 323 7.14 22.58 16.46
CA PRO A 323 5.91 21.96 16.94
C PRO A 323 4.98 21.44 15.84
N ASN A 324 4.98 22.07 14.64
CA ASN A 324 3.97 21.83 13.60
C ASN A 324 4.53 21.33 12.26
N LEU A 325 5.85 21.25 12.11
CA LEU A 325 6.50 20.81 10.88
C LEU A 325 7.75 20.02 11.24
N TYR A 326 8.08 19.01 10.43
CA TYR A 326 9.34 18.30 10.55
C TYR A 326 9.81 17.72 9.22
N ARG A 327 11.12 17.44 9.16
CA ARG A 327 11.78 16.67 8.12
C ARG A 327 12.78 15.72 8.79
N ILE A 328 12.55 14.43 8.62
CA ILE A 328 13.48 13.36 8.97
C ILE A 328 14.45 13.22 7.80
N SER A 329 15.75 13.12 8.08
CA SER A 329 16.76 12.82 7.07
C SER A 329 17.64 11.67 7.54
N VAL A 330 17.90 10.71 6.65
CA VAL A 330 18.85 9.63 6.90
C VAL A 330 19.85 9.59 5.76
N THR A 331 21.13 9.72 6.07
CA THR A 331 22.21 9.75 5.08
C THR A 331 22.97 8.43 5.10
N ASP A 332 22.99 7.75 3.95
CA ASP A 332 23.88 6.60 3.72
C ASP A 332 25.22 7.10 3.15
N PRO A 333 26.31 7.04 3.93
CA PRO A 333 27.61 7.52 3.48
C PRO A 333 28.21 6.67 2.37
N ASN A 334 27.82 5.40 2.24
CA ASN A 334 28.40 4.49 1.24
C ASN A 334 27.93 4.83 -0.17
N THR A 335 26.69 5.29 -0.30
CA THR A 335 26.10 5.68 -1.58
C THR A 335 26.06 7.20 -1.79
N GLN A 336 26.48 7.97 -0.77
CA GLN A 336 26.35 9.43 -0.70
C GLN A 336 24.91 9.90 -1.00
N THR A 337 23.94 9.14 -0.50
CA THR A 337 22.51 9.41 -0.71
C THR A 337 21.88 9.85 0.60
N ARG A 338 21.14 10.96 0.55
CA ARG A 338 20.27 11.39 1.66
C ARG A 338 18.83 11.03 1.32
N TYR A 339 18.17 10.32 2.22
CA TYR A 339 16.75 10.03 2.16
C TYR A 339 16.01 11.00 3.07
N LEU A 340 14.89 11.54 2.61
CA LEU A 340 14.12 12.54 3.32
C LEU A 340 12.65 12.14 3.42
N LEU A 341 12.04 12.42 4.57
CA LEU A 341 10.62 12.18 4.86
C LEU A 341 10.08 13.36 5.66
N ASN A 342 9.04 14.02 5.16
CA ASN A 342 8.45 15.19 5.81
C ASN A 342 7.17 14.86 6.60
N ASN A 343 6.62 15.86 7.27
CA ASN A 343 5.37 15.76 8.03
C ASN A 343 4.11 15.46 7.20
N GLU A 344 4.20 15.52 5.87
CA GLU A 344 3.11 15.14 4.96
C GLU A 344 3.26 13.69 4.46
N GLY A 345 4.29 12.97 4.90
CA GLY A 345 4.55 11.61 4.45
C GLY A 345 5.16 11.53 3.05
N ARG A 346 5.65 12.65 2.51
CA ARG A 346 6.37 12.67 1.23
C ARG A 346 7.77 12.09 1.43
N PHE A 347 8.11 11.05 0.69
CA PHE A 347 9.41 10.39 0.71
C PHE A 347 10.20 10.68 -0.57
N TRP A 348 11.48 11.03 -0.46
CA TRP A 348 12.37 11.19 -1.62
C TRP A 348 13.84 10.99 -1.24
N SER A 349 14.71 11.00 -2.25
CA SER A 349 16.16 10.91 -2.05
C SER A 349 16.90 11.92 -2.91
N GLU A 350 18.07 12.35 -2.44
CA GLU A 350 18.97 13.25 -3.16
C GLU A 350 20.43 12.76 -3.03
N LYS A 351 21.24 13.03 -4.05
CA LYS A 351 22.70 12.83 -3.96
C LYS A 351 23.33 14.01 -3.27
N ILE A 352 24.19 13.74 -2.28
CA ILE A 352 24.96 14.78 -1.61
C ILE A 352 26.13 15.13 -2.53
N SER A 353 26.12 16.35 -3.09
CA SER A 353 27.28 16.93 -3.76
C SER A 353 28.40 17.15 -2.73
N GLN A 354 29.61 16.70 -3.07
CA GLN A 354 30.82 16.95 -2.25
C GLN A 354 31.14 18.43 -2.13
#